data_AF-A0A3D4NW57-F1
#
_entry.id   AF-A0A3D4NW57-F1
#
_cell.length_a   1.000
_cell.length_b   1.000
_cell.length_c   1.000
_cell.angle_alpha   90.00
_cell.angle_beta   90.00
_cell.angle_gamma   90.00
#
_symmetry.space_group_name_H-M   'P 1'
#
loop_
_entity.id
_entity.type
_entity.pdbx_description
1 polymer ?
#
loop_
_entity_poly.entity_id
_entity_poly.type
_entity_poly.pdbx_seq_one_letter_code
_entity_poly.pdbx_strand_id
1 'polypeptide(L)'
;MNGIKRMQFYISRTKTDAESGNIVSVFVCGKNESQWCWVASAFVVQLINQGVPFNTLLKTGDRNYQVGSRVEVYEFALRTMANDTGGDNLESLPTVTV
;
A
#
# COMPACT_ATOMS: atom_id res chain seq x y z
N MET A 1 -10.77 2.39 28.30
CA MET A 1 -10.64 1.29 27.34
C MET A 1 -9.72 1.74 26.20
N ASN A 2 -8.41 1.51 26.32
CA ASN A 2 -7.49 1.78 25.21
C ASN A 2 -7.66 0.64 24.20
N GLY A 3 -8.55 0.86 23.23
CA GLY A 3 -8.64 -0.03 22.08
C GLY A 3 -7.25 -0.10 21.45
N ILE A 4 -6.68 -1.30 21.42
CA ILE A 4 -5.43 -1.56 20.72
C ILE A 4 -5.64 -1.03 19.31
N LYS A 5 -5.03 0.11 18.98
CA LYS A 5 -5.02 0.62 17.60
C LYS A 5 -4.38 -0.50 16.80
N ARG A 6 -5.19 -1.22 16.00
CA ARG A 6 -4.68 -2.25 15.11
C ARG A 6 -3.58 -1.61 14.27
N MET A 7 -2.40 -2.19 14.33
CA MET A 7 -1.22 -1.75 13.59
C MET A 7 -1.61 -1.60 12.12
N GLN A 8 -1.44 -0.42 11.54
CA GLN A 8 -1.81 -0.10 10.16
C GLN A 8 -0.60 0.41 9.40
N PHE A 9 -0.46 -0.08 8.18
CA PHE A 9 0.58 0.32 7.25
C PHE A 9 -0.01 1.02 6.02
N TYR A 10 0.86 1.74 5.33
CA TYR A 10 0.54 2.55 4.18
C TYR A 10 1.47 2.25 3.02
N ILE A 11 0.94 2.27 1.79
CA ILE A 11 1.69 2.07 0.55
C ILE A 11 1.70 3.37 -0.25
N SER A 12 2.87 3.90 -0.59
CA SER A 12 2.97 5.16 -1.36
C SER A 12 3.57 5.03 -2.75
N ARG A 13 4.24 3.91 -3.04
CA ARG A 13 4.85 3.63 -4.34
C ARG A 13 4.84 2.13 -4.61
N THR A 14 4.88 1.80 -5.89
CA THR A 14 4.93 0.43 -6.38
C THR A 14 6.18 0.24 -7.24
N LYS A 15 6.63 -1.01 -7.28
CA LYS A 15 7.59 -1.51 -8.26
C LYS A 15 6.90 -2.61 -9.03
N THR A 16 6.97 -2.54 -10.35
CA THR A 16 6.36 -3.51 -11.25
C THR A 16 7.41 -4.23 -12.06
N ASP A 17 7.14 -5.50 -12.33
CA ASP A 17 7.90 -6.28 -13.31
C ASP A 17 7.66 -5.73 -14.73
N ALA A 18 8.72 -5.62 -15.54
CA ALA A 18 8.65 -5.05 -16.87
C ALA A 18 7.86 -5.90 -17.87
N GLU A 19 7.89 -7.23 -17.71
CA GLU A 19 7.28 -8.16 -18.66
C GLU A 19 5.78 -8.33 -18.41
N SER A 20 5.41 -8.49 -17.13
CA SER A 20 4.04 -8.79 -16.73
C SER A 20 3.25 -7.58 -16.22
N GLY A 21 3.91 -6.48 -15.86
CA GLY A 21 3.27 -5.31 -15.22
C GLY A 21 2.85 -5.55 -13.77
N ASN A 22 3.16 -6.72 -13.20
CA ASN A 22 2.74 -7.10 -11.86
C ASN A 22 3.51 -6.37 -10.77
N ILE A 23 2.85 -6.01 -9.68
CA ILE A 23 3.49 -5.40 -8.51
C ILE A 23 4.35 -6.43 -7.78
N VAL A 24 5.67 -6.22 -7.79
CA VAL A 24 6.67 -7.09 -7.13
C VAL A 24 7.11 -6.55 -5.77
N SER A 25 7.02 -5.24 -5.57
CA SER A 25 7.37 -4.61 -4.30
C SER A 25 6.63 -3.29 -4.09
N VAL A 26 6.43 -2.91 -2.84
CA VAL A 26 5.73 -1.69 -2.44
C VAL A 26 6.55 -0.92 -1.42
N PHE A 27 6.44 0.40 -1.46
CA PHE A 27 7.11 1.30 -0.51
C PHE A 27 6.18 1.60 0.66
N VAL A 28 6.53 1.08 1.83
CA VAL A 28 5.64 0.97 3.00
C VAL A 28 6.13 1.83 4.15
N CYS A 29 5.19 2.40 4.92
CA CYS A 29 5.45 3.01 6.23
C CYS A 29 4.31 2.74 7.23
N GLY A 30 4.60 2.89 8.53
CA GLY A 30 3.57 2.95 9.57
C GLY A 30 3.01 4.37 9.76
N LYS A 31 1.87 4.50 10.45
CA LYS A 31 1.26 5.83 10.71
C LYS A 31 2.20 6.71 11.54
N ASN A 32 2.55 7.88 11.02
CA ASN A 32 3.47 8.84 11.67
C ASN A 32 4.91 8.31 11.86
N GLU A 33 5.27 7.21 11.19
CA GLU A 33 6.62 6.69 11.24
C GLU A 33 7.53 7.48 10.29
N SER A 34 8.73 7.80 10.76
CA SER A 34 9.77 8.44 9.94
C SER A 34 10.45 7.44 8.99
N GLN A 35 10.20 6.15 9.18
CA GLN A 35 10.84 5.08 8.43
C GLN A 35 9.96 4.59 7.29
N TRP A 36 10.58 4.50 6.12
CA TRP A 36 9.97 3.99 4.91
C TRP A 36 10.90 2.95 4.31
N CYS A 37 10.35 1.84 3.85
CA CYS A 37 11.15 0.78 3.24
C CYS A 37 10.43 0.14 2.06
N TRP A 38 11.22 -0.41 1.13
CA TRP A 38 10.70 -1.29 0.10
C TRP A 38 10.49 -2.68 0.68
N VAL A 39 9.33 -3.25 0.40
CA VAL A 39 8.90 -4.54 0.92
C VAL A 39 8.38 -5.38 -0.24
N ALA A 40 8.72 -6.67 -0.29
CA ALA A 40 8.21 -7.57 -1.32
C ALA A 40 6.68 -7.70 -1.23
N SER A 41 5.98 -7.73 -2.36
CA SER A 41 4.50 -7.85 -2.38
C SER A 41 4.02 -9.12 -1.69
N ALA A 42 4.75 -10.24 -1.85
CA ALA A 42 4.45 -11.50 -1.16
C ALA A 42 4.44 -11.38 0.38
N PHE A 43 5.33 -10.58 0.96
CA PHE A 43 5.33 -10.36 2.41
C PHE A 43 4.13 -9.51 2.84
N VAL A 44 3.76 -8.51 2.04
CA VAL A 44 2.55 -7.70 2.30
C VAL A 44 1.29 -8.56 2.22
N VAL A 45 1.21 -9.48 1.25
CA VAL A 45 0.13 -10.47 1.13
C VAL A 45 0.00 -11.30 2.42
N GLN A 46 1.12 -11.80 2.96
CA GLN A 46 1.12 -12.56 4.22
C GLN A 46 0.56 -11.73 5.38
N LEU A 47 0.98 -10.46 5.51
CA LEU A 47 0.50 -9.59 6.58
C LEU A 47 -0.99 -9.28 6.46
N ILE A 48 -1.48 -8.99 5.24
CA ILE A 48 -2.92 -8.76 5.01
C ILE A 48 -3.73 -10.00 5.40
N ASN A 49 -3.26 -11.19 5.03
CA ASN A 49 -3.90 -12.47 5.39
C ASN A 49 -3.89 -12.73 6.91
N GLN A 50 -2.93 -12.18 7.65
CA GLN A 50 -2.89 -12.19 9.12
C GLN A 50 -3.80 -11.12 9.76
N GLY A 51 -4.55 -10.37 8.95
CA GLY A 51 -5.46 -9.32 9.40
C GLY A 51 -4.80 -7.97 9.61
N VAL A 52 -3.57 -7.76 9.13
CA VAL A 52 -2.88 -6.47 9.23
C VAL A 52 -3.44 -5.51 8.17
N PRO A 53 -3.93 -4.33 8.58
CA PRO A 53 -4.45 -3.36 7.64
C PRO A 53 -3.40 -2.61 6.81
N PHE A 54 -3.63 -2.57 5.49
CA PHE A 54 -2.92 -1.71 4.53
C PHE A 54 -3.86 -0.75 3.80
N ASN A 55 -3.43 0.49 3.61
CA ASN A 55 -4.08 1.48 2.76
C ASN A 55 -3.05 2.11 1.83
N THR A 56 -3.47 2.70 0.72
CA THR A 56 -2.61 3.58 -0.07
C THR A 56 -2.40 4.92 0.64
N LEU A 57 -1.33 5.62 0.29
CA LEU A 57 -0.96 6.91 0.85
C LEU A 57 -0.28 7.76 -0.22
N LEU A 58 -1.04 8.67 -0.82
CA LEU A 58 -0.56 9.55 -1.89
C LEU A 58 0.04 10.83 -1.30
N LYS A 59 1.20 11.25 -1.80
CA LYS A 59 1.79 12.55 -1.45
C LYS A 59 1.07 13.64 -2.27
N THR A 60 0.35 14.54 -1.61
CA THR A 60 -0.41 15.64 -2.25
C THR A 60 0.29 16.99 -2.17
N GLY A 61 1.36 17.10 -1.39
CA GLY A 61 2.17 18.30 -1.27
C GLY A 61 3.36 18.09 -0.33
N ASP A 62 4.10 19.15 -0.03
CA ASP A 62 5.21 19.02 0.90
C ASP A 62 4.72 18.70 2.31
N ARG A 63 5.11 17.52 2.78
CA ARG A 63 4.67 16.89 4.04
C ARG A 63 3.17 16.61 4.13
N ASN A 64 2.43 16.77 3.04
CA ASN A 64 1.01 16.46 2.96
C ASN A 64 0.81 15.12 2.28
N TYR A 65 0.09 14.23 2.97
CA TYR A 65 -0.25 12.92 2.49
C TYR A 65 -1.75 12.66 2.67
N GLN A 66 -2.36 12.07 1.66
CA GLN A 66 -3.75 11.67 1.65
C GLN A 66 -3.84 10.15 1.76
N VAL A 67 -4.57 9.66 2.75
CA VAL A 67 -4.84 8.22 2.89
C VAL A 67 -5.89 7.84 1.86
N GLY A 68 -5.57 6.85 1.03
CA GLY A 68 -6.44 6.36 -0.01
C GLY A 68 -7.09 5.01 0.31
N SER A 69 -7.40 4.29 -0.76
CA SER A 69 -8.15 3.04 -0.73
C SER A 69 -7.51 1.96 0.12
N ARG A 70 -8.38 1.06 0.61
CA ARG A 70 -7.97 -0.16 1.30
C ARG A 70 -7.25 -1.07 0.31
N VAL A 71 -6.12 -1.62 0.73
CA VAL A 71 -5.41 -2.66 -0.03
C VAL A 71 -5.83 -4.02 0.50
N GLU A 72 -6.11 -4.93 -0.41
CA GLU A 72 -6.46 -6.31 -0.11
C GLU A 72 -5.72 -7.29 -1.03
N VAL A 73 -5.83 -8.57 -0.70
CA VAL A 73 -5.27 -9.66 -1.50
C VAL A 73 -6.37 -10.21 -2.39
N TYR A 74 -6.08 -10.35 -3.67
CA TYR A 74 -6.88 -11.14 -4.60
C TYR A 74 -5.99 -12.21 -5.21
N GLU A 75 -6.34 -13.47 -4.94
CA GLU A 75 -5.50 -14.64 -5.20
C GLU A 75 -4.13 -14.49 -4.52
N PHE A 76 -3.11 -14.07 -5.27
CA PHE A 76 -1.74 -13.84 -4.78
C PHE A 76 -1.24 -12.41 -5.05
N ALA A 77 -2.10 -11.53 -5.59
CA ALA A 77 -1.77 -10.16 -5.96
C ALA A 77 -2.38 -9.15 -5.00
N LEU A 78 -1.77 -7.97 -4.94
CA LEU A 78 -2.32 -6.81 -4.23
C LEU A 78 -3.30 -6.09 -5.15
N ARG A 79 -4.49 -5.78 -4.64
CA ARG A 79 -5.45 -4.89 -5.31
C ARG A 79 -6.00 -3.87 -4.33
N THR A 80 -6.67 -2.85 -4.84
CA THR A 80 -7.45 -1.95 -4.00
C THR A 80 -8.92 -2.35 -3.98
N MET A 81 -9.56 -2.22 -2.82
CA MET A 81 -11.01 -2.24 -2.78
C MET A 81 -11.53 -0.98 -3.48
N ALA A 82 -12.45 -1.16 -4.42
CA ALA A 82 -13.15 -0.06 -5.05
C ALA A 82 -14.08 0.59 -4.01
N ASN A 83 -13.82 1.86 -3.70
CA ASN A 83 -14.58 2.63 -2.71
C ASN A 83 -15.35 3.79 -3.37
N ASP A 84 -15.53 3.79 -4.69
CA ASP A 84 -16.04 4.91 -5.50
C ASP A 84 -15.29 6.26 -5.33
N THR A 85 -14.14 6.26 -4.64
CA THR A 85 -13.20 7.39 -4.58
C THR A 85 -12.11 7.18 -5.64
N GLY A 86 -12.34 7.65 -6.85
CA GLY A 86 -11.31 7.67 -7.90
C GLY A 86 -10.15 8.58 -7.50
N GLY A 87 -8.93 8.04 -7.44
CA GLY A 87 -7.71 8.87 -7.39
C GLY A 87 -6.55 8.35 -6.56
N ASP A 88 -6.78 7.52 -5.53
CA ASP A 88 -5.73 7.05 -4.61
C ASP A 88 -5.67 5.52 -4.51
N ASN A 89 -5.65 4.82 -5.64
CA ASN A 89 -5.49 3.37 -5.68
C ASN A 89 -4.05 2.97 -6.07
N LEU A 90 -3.73 1.67 -6.11
CA LEU A 90 -2.37 1.22 -6.42
C LEU A 90 -1.91 1.68 -7.80
N GLU A 91 -2.85 1.80 -8.74
CA GLU A 91 -2.68 2.24 -10.12
C GLU A 91 -2.32 3.73 -10.22
N SER A 92 -2.74 4.53 -9.24
CA SER A 92 -2.42 5.97 -9.16
C SER A 92 -1.05 6.25 -8.53
N LEU A 93 -0.44 5.27 -7.88
CA LEU A 93 0.83 5.47 -7.19
C LEU A 93 2.01 5.53 -8.18
N PRO A 94 3.04 6.33 -7.88
CA PRO A 94 4.27 6.32 -8.66
C PRO A 94 4.83 4.89 -8.77
N THR A 95 5.02 4.44 -10.01
CA THR A 95 5.47 3.09 -10.35
C THR A 95 6.88 3.12 -10.91
N VAL A 96 7.72 2.19 -10.47
CA VAL A 96 9.06 1.96 -11.02
C VAL A 96 9.12 0.58 -11.66
N THR A 97 9.43 0.52 -12.95
CA THR A 97 9.69 -0.73 -13.64
C THR A 97 11.05 -1.29 -13.19
N VAL A 98 11.09 -2.57 -12.81
CA VAL A 98 12.30 -3.28 -12.37
C VAL A 98 12.91 -4.07 -13.52
#